data_AF-A0A817C240-F1
#
_entry.id   AF-A0A817C240-F1
#
_cell.length_a   1.000
_cell.length_b   1.000
_cell.length_c   1.000
_cell.angle_alpha   90.00
_cell.angle_beta   90.00
_cell.angle_gamma   90.00
#
_symmetry.space_group_name_H-M   'P 1'
#
loop_
_entity.id
_entity.type
_entity.pdbx_description
1 polymer ?
#
loop_
_entity_poly.entity_id
_entity_poly.type
_entity_poly.pdbx_seq_one_letter_code
_entity_poly.pdbx_strand_id
1 'polypeptide(L)'
;MGETKEIERSVQMRLYALHKRQFVAVFVLFFICLFITILIGIAGPSIIQSSDYKPEDQQKQISGPYKLESGKLDKSYQRLWLTMKTTTDISDDFHQSVIVNISMSNPPPSTNSQTYERQRTIHCQKQ
;
A
#
# COMPACT_ATOMS: atom_id res chain seq x y z
N MET A 1 38.86 -39.04 -37.18
CA MET A 1 39.51 -37.71 -37.22
C MET A 1 38.40 -36.68 -37.34
N GLY A 2 37.88 -36.04 -36.30
CA GLY A 2 38.51 -35.62 -35.05
C GLY A 2 39.28 -34.31 -35.27
N GLU A 3 38.61 -33.16 -35.25
CA GLU A 3 38.98 -32.00 -34.41
C GLU A 3 38.07 -30.77 -34.65
N THR A 4 37.48 -30.35 -33.54
CA THR A 4 36.83 -29.08 -33.21
C THR A 4 37.74 -27.88 -33.42
N LYS A 5 37.29 -26.78 -34.06
CA LYS A 5 37.76 -25.43 -33.72
C LYS A 5 36.65 -24.38 -33.86
N GLU A 6 36.07 -24.09 -32.70
CA GLU A 6 35.66 -22.78 -32.21
C GLU A 6 34.65 -21.96 -33.03
N ILE A 7 33.37 -22.09 -32.66
CA ILE A 7 32.48 -20.92 -32.61
C ILE A 7 33.04 -20.03 -31.48
N GLU A 8 34.08 -19.24 -31.78
CA GLU A 8 34.59 -18.25 -30.84
C GLU A 8 33.47 -17.23 -30.59
N ARG A 9 32.96 -17.25 -29.35
CA ARG A 9 31.99 -16.31 -28.80
C ARG A 9 32.37 -14.87 -29.16
N SER A 10 31.81 -14.32 -30.23
CA SER A 10 31.94 -12.90 -30.59
C SER A 10 30.94 -12.01 -29.86
N VAL A 11 30.45 -12.42 -28.68
CA VAL A 11 29.89 -11.50 -27.71
C VAL A 11 31.03 -11.09 -26.79
N GLN A 12 31.85 -10.16 -27.29
CA GLN A 12 32.70 -9.37 -26.42
C GLN A 12 31.75 -8.67 -25.45
N MET A 13 31.53 -9.26 -24.28
CA MET A 13 30.78 -8.64 -23.19
C MET A 13 31.51 -7.33 -22.89
N ARG A 14 30.99 -6.23 -23.43
CA ARG A 14 31.66 -4.92 -23.44
C ARG A 14 32.04 -4.41 -22.05
N LEU A 15 31.49 -5.02 -21.00
CA LEU A 15 31.87 -4.78 -19.61
C LEU A 15 33.32 -5.16 -19.29
N TYR A 16 33.92 -6.15 -19.98
CA TYR A 16 35.29 -6.61 -19.73
C TYR A 16 36.37 -5.78 -20.43
N ALA A 17 35.99 -4.97 -21.43
CA ALA A 17 36.92 -4.17 -22.22
C ALA A 17 37.00 -2.70 -21.77
N LEU A 18 36.36 -2.35 -20.65
CA LEU A 18 36.39 -0.99 -20.11
C LEU A 18 37.63 -0.81 -19.22
N HIS A 19 38.44 0.20 -19.55
CA HIS A 19 39.61 0.59 -18.75
C HIS A 19 39.20 0.94 -17.31
N LYS A 20 40.10 0.76 -16.32
CA LYS A 20 39.85 0.96 -14.87
C LYS A 20 39.09 2.27 -14.54
N ARG A 21 39.30 3.33 -15.34
CA ARG A 21 38.63 4.64 -15.21
C ARG A 21 37.14 4.62 -15.60
N GLN A 22 36.75 3.84 -16.60
CA GLN A 22 35.38 3.76 -17.08
C GLN A 22 34.50 2.93 -16.14
N PHE A 23 35.05 1.88 -15.54
CA PHE A 23 34.38 1.12 -14.48
C PHE A 23 34.01 2.05 -13.31
N VAL A 24 34.99 2.80 -12.78
CA VAL A 24 34.76 3.75 -11.67
C VAL A 24 33.71 4.81 -12.03
N ALA A 25 33.70 5.32 -13.26
CA ALA A 25 32.71 6.31 -13.70
C ALA A 25 31.27 5.79 -13.63
N VAL A 26 31.02 4.52 -14.01
CA VAL A 26 29.69 3.92 -13.94
C VAL A 26 29.26 3.74 -12.48
N PHE A 27 30.17 3.35 -11.58
CA PHE A 27 29.86 3.28 -10.15
C PHE A 27 29.52 4.64 -9.56
N VAL A 28 30.31 5.67 -9.87
CA VAL A 28 30.04 7.03 -9.39
C VAL A 28 28.70 7.54 -9.90
N LEU A 29 28.40 7.36 -11.19
CA LEU A 29 27.11 7.74 -11.77
C LEU A 29 25.94 6.99 -11.12
N PHE A 30 26.10 5.67 -10.87
CA PHE A 30 25.11 4.87 -10.18
C PHE A 30 24.80 5.42 -8.79
N PHE A 31 25.83 5.75 -7.99
CA PHE A 31 25.64 6.34 -6.67
C PHE A 31 24.96 7.70 -6.76
N ILE A 32 25.34 8.58 -7.70
CA ILE A 32 24.69 9.88 -7.87
C ILE A 32 23.20 9.71 -8.17
N CYS A 33 22.84 8.85 -9.13
CA CYS A 33 21.43 8.57 -9.45
C CYS A 33 20.67 7.97 -8.26
N LEU A 34 21.31 7.07 -7.52
CA LEU A 34 20.74 6.44 -6.33
C LEU A 34 20.49 7.48 -5.22
N PHE A 35 21.45 8.36 -4.95
CA PHE A 35 21.27 9.46 -4.00
C PHE A 35 20.13 10.39 -4.42
N ILE A 36 20.06 10.79 -5.70
CA ILE A 36 18.95 11.61 -6.22
C ILE A 36 17.61 10.90 -6.01
N THR A 37 17.54 9.60 -6.32
CA THR A 37 16.31 8.80 -6.16
C THR A 37 15.89 8.71 -4.69
N ILE A 38 16.84 8.51 -3.77
CA ILE A 38 16.57 8.47 -2.33
C ILE A 38 16.07 9.83 -1.83
N LEU A 39 16.71 10.93 -2.24
CA LEU A 39 16.31 12.28 -1.84
C LEU A 39 14.87 12.58 -2.29
N ILE A 40 14.51 12.21 -3.52
CA ILE A 40 13.13 12.36 -4.02
C ILE A 40 12.17 11.45 -3.26
N GLY A 41 12.57 10.22 -2.93
CA GLY A 41 11.75 9.28 -2.16
C GLY A 41 11.45 9.78 -0.74
N ILE A 42 12.42 10.42 -0.08
CA ILE A 42 12.26 10.98 1.27
C ILE A 42 11.44 12.27 1.24
N ALA A 43 11.65 13.13 0.23
CA ALA A 43 10.91 14.38 0.07
C ALA A 43 9.50 14.20 -0.54
N GLY A 44 9.14 12.97 -0.92
CA GLY A 44 7.84 12.65 -1.49
C GLY A 44 6.69 12.82 -0.47
N PRO A 45 5.48 13.19 -0.94
CA PRO A 45 4.31 13.24 -0.08
C PRO A 45 3.97 11.84 0.45
N SER A 46 3.34 11.78 1.62
CA SER A 46 2.91 10.52 2.24
C SER A 46 2.05 9.70 1.28
N ILE A 47 2.46 8.46 1.04
CA ILE A 47 1.79 7.53 0.10
C ILE A 47 0.38 7.14 0.60
N ILE A 48 0.16 7.21 1.91
CA ILE A 48 -1.09 6.81 2.56
C ILE A 48 -1.63 8.00 3.34
N GLN A 49 -2.88 8.37 3.06
CA GLN A 49 -3.64 9.29 3.88
C GLN A 49 -4.46 8.48 4.89
N SER A 50 -4.21 8.70 6.18
CA SER A 50 -4.94 8.06 7.28
C SER A 50 -5.79 9.09 8.02
N SER A 51 -7.07 8.76 8.22
CA SER A 51 -8.00 9.56 9.03
C SER A 51 -8.55 8.69 10.16
N ASP A 52 -8.31 9.09 11.40
CA ASP A 52 -8.87 8.43 12.58
C ASP A 52 -10.22 9.05 12.91
N TYR A 53 -11.25 8.22 12.99
CA TYR A 53 -12.58 8.63 13.45
C TYR A 53 -12.82 8.07 14.84
N LYS A 54 -12.98 8.97 15.81
CA LYS A 54 -13.42 8.65 17.17
C LYS A 54 -14.82 9.23 17.32
N PRO A 55 -15.85 8.43 17.65
CA PRO A 55 -17.17 8.96 17.93
C PRO A 55 -17.08 9.92 19.12
N GLU A 56 -17.57 11.15 18.94
CA GLU A 56 -17.41 12.26 19.91
C GLU A 56 -18.38 12.15 21.10
N ASP A 57 -19.39 11.27 21.04
CA ASP A 57 -20.42 11.15 22.08
C ASP A 57 -20.30 9.86 22.92
N GLN A 58 -19.78 10.04 24.13
CA GLN A 58 -19.46 9.00 25.11
C GLN A 58 -20.63 8.50 25.99
N GLN A 59 -21.91 8.56 25.59
CA GLN A 59 -22.94 8.14 26.58
C GLN A 59 -24.19 7.42 26.14
N LYS A 60 -24.51 7.33 24.86
CA LYS A 60 -25.58 6.42 24.43
C LYS A 60 -25.18 5.78 23.13
N GLN A 61 -25.18 4.45 23.17
CA GLN A 61 -25.26 3.55 22.03
C GLN A 61 -23.96 2.82 21.70
N ILE A 62 -23.64 1.85 22.57
CA ILE A 62 -22.74 0.71 22.34
C ILE A 62 -23.15 -0.13 21.08
N SER A 63 -24.32 0.13 20.50
CA SER A 63 -24.82 -0.59 19.33
C SER A 63 -25.60 0.35 18.40
N GLY A 64 -24.88 1.12 17.58
CA GLY A 64 -25.47 2.00 16.57
C GLY A 64 -24.70 1.93 15.25
N PRO A 65 -25.35 2.25 14.11
CA PRO A 65 -24.64 2.35 12.85
C PRO A 65 -23.68 3.54 12.90
N TYR A 66 -22.38 3.26 12.90
CA TYR A 66 -21.35 4.28 12.77
C TYR A 66 -21.32 4.78 11.31
N LYS A 67 -21.67 6.05 11.10
CA LYS A 67 -21.55 6.69 9.79
C LYS A 67 -20.17 7.32 9.67
N LEU A 68 -19.36 6.76 8.78
CA LEU A 68 -18.03 7.27 8.46
C LEU A 68 -18.04 7.86 7.06
N GLU A 69 -17.60 9.10 6.92
CA GLU A 69 -17.38 9.73 5.62
C GLU A 69 -15.89 9.78 5.32
N SER A 70 -15.48 9.15 4.21
CA SER A 70 -14.08 9.10 3.78
C SER A 70 -13.59 10.40 3.12
N GLY A 71 -14.46 11.41 2.99
CA GLY A 71 -14.18 12.63 2.23
C GLY A 71 -14.14 12.41 0.71
N LYS A 72 -13.59 13.37 -0.02
CA LYS A 72 -13.50 13.34 -1.48
C LYS A 72 -12.34 12.43 -1.92
N LEU A 73 -12.65 11.23 -2.41
CA LEU A 73 -11.67 10.41 -3.12
C LEU A 73 -11.60 10.80 -4.59
N ASP A 74 -10.41 11.16 -5.06
CA ASP A 74 -10.11 11.36 -6.48
C ASP A 74 -9.49 10.09 -7.10
N LYS A 75 -9.31 10.08 -8.42
CA LYS A 75 -8.73 8.98 -9.21
C LYS A 75 -7.31 8.59 -8.80
N SER A 76 -6.62 9.47 -8.08
CA SER A 76 -5.28 9.20 -7.53
C SER A 76 -5.30 8.08 -6.48
N TYR A 77 -6.42 7.87 -5.78
CA TYR A 77 -6.54 6.82 -4.77
C TYR A 77 -6.99 5.51 -5.40
N GLN A 78 -6.06 4.56 -5.53
CA GLN A 78 -6.34 3.25 -6.12
C GLN A 78 -6.99 2.26 -5.14
N ARG A 79 -6.79 2.46 -3.83
CA ARG A 79 -7.24 1.54 -2.77
C ARG A 79 -7.68 2.33 -1.55
N LEU A 80 -8.76 1.87 -0.92
CA LEU A 80 -9.25 2.35 0.36
C LEU A 80 -9.20 1.21 1.38
N TRP A 81 -8.59 1.49 2.53
CA TRP A 81 -8.48 0.55 3.64
C TRP A 81 -9.29 1.07 4.81
N LEU A 82 -10.14 0.22 5.38
CA LEU A 82 -10.90 0.51 6.58
C LEU A 82 -10.44 -0.43 7.70
N THR A 83 -9.93 0.15 8.77
CA THR A 83 -9.45 -0.58 9.95
C THR A 83 -10.28 -0.15 11.15
N MET A 84 -10.84 -1.12 11.86
CA MET A 84 -11.58 -0.89 13.10
C MET A 84 -10.70 -1.31 14.27
N LYS A 85 -10.54 -0.42 15.25
CA LYS A 85 -9.89 -0.73 16.51
C LYS A 85 -10.94 -0.69 17.62
N THR A 86 -11.24 -1.85 18.20
CA THR A 86 -12.10 -1.96 19.38
C THR A 86 -11.23 -1.99 20.63
N THR A 87 -11.66 -1.30 21.68
CA THR A 87 -11.08 -1.42 23.02
C THR A 87 -12.22 -1.79 23.94
N THR A 88 -12.05 -2.88 24.68
CA THR A 88 -13.04 -3.38 25.64
C THR A 88 -12.33 -3.63 26.96
N ASP A 89 -12.98 -3.28 28.06
CA ASP A 89 -12.48 -3.54 29.41
C ASP A 89 -12.89 -4.94 29.91
N ILE A 90 -13.58 -5.72 29.06
CA ILE A 90 -14.05 -7.07 29.38
C ILE A 90 -12.87 -8.05 29.25
N SER A 91 -12.60 -8.82 30.32
CA SER A 91 -11.46 -9.75 30.42
C SER A 91 -11.67 -11.10 29.72
N ASP A 92 -12.84 -11.33 29.12
CA ASP A 92 -13.20 -12.59 28.46
C ASP A 92 -13.02 -12.52 26.95
N ASP A 93 -12.71 -13.67 26.33
CA ASP A 93 -12.68 -13.82 24.88
C ASP A 93 -14.08 -13.53 24.31
N PHE A 94 -14.17 -12.56 23.41
CA PHE A 94 -15.44 -12.13 22.84
C PHE A 94 -15.41 -12.13 21.32
N HIS A 95 -16.50 -12.60 20.73
CA HIS A 95 -16.74 -12.61 19.29
C HIS A 95 -17.80 -11.58 18.92
N GLN A 96 -17.46 -10.62 18.07
CA GLN A 96 -18.41 -9.62 17.57
C GLN A 96 -18.57 -9.69 16.06
N SER A 97 -19.79 -9.86 15.56
CA SER A 97 -20.08 -9.69 14.14
C SER A 97 -20.37 -8.23 13.83
N VAL A 98 -19.63 -7.65 12.89
CA VAL A 98 -19.83 -6.28 12.39
C VAL A 98 -20.23 -6.35 10.92
N ILE A 99 -21.30 -5.62 10.57
CA ILE A 99 -21.76 -5.45 9.20
C ILE A 99 -21.30 -4.07 8.72
N VAL A 100 -20.60 -4.05 7.59
CA VAL A 100 -20.09 -2.83 6.97
C VAL A 100 -20.84 -2.61 5.66
N ASN A 101 -21.51 -1.47 5.55
CA ASN A 101 -22.21 -1.04 4.35
C ASN A 101 -21.47 0.14 3.72
N ILE A 102 -21.11 0.00 2.45
CA ILE A 102 -20.34 1.00 1.70
C ILE A 102 -21.19 1.50 0.55
N SER A 103 -21.46 2.80 0.52
CA SER A 103 -22.21 3.47 -0.53
C SER A 103 -21.44 4.65 -1.10
N MET A 104 -21.48 4.83 -2.42
CA MET A 104 -20.89 6.00 -3.09
C MET A 104 -21.93 7.10 -3.25
N SER A 105 -21.66 8.29 -2.72
CA SER A 105 -22.59 9.43 -2.84
C SER A 105 -22.66 10.01 -4.26
N ASN A 106 -21.56 9.95 -5.03
CA ASN A 106 -21.46 10.45 -6.39
C ASN A 106 -20.65 9.47 -7.25
N PRO A 107 -21.28 8.37 -7.72
CA PRO A 107 -20.59 7.42 -8.59
C PRO A 107 -20.28 8.06 -9.96
N PRO A 108 -19.16 7.69 -10.60
CA PRO A 108 -18.93 8.06 -12.00
C PRO A 108 -20.03 7.48 -12.90
N PRO A 109 -20.33 8.11 -14.05
CA PRO A 109 -21.50 7.79 -14.89
C PRO A 109 -21.53 6.34 -15.41
N SER A 110 -20.41 5.62 -15.36
CA SER A 110 -20.27 4.21 -15.75
C SER A 110 -20.49 3.21 -14.61
N THR A 111 -20.74 3.68 -13.39
CA THR A 111 -20.82 2.84 -12.19
C THR A 111 -22.20 2.94 -11.58
N ASN A 112 -22.91 1.80 -11.51
CA ASN A 112 -24.17 1.73 -10.78
C ASN A 112 -23.91 2.01 -9.30
N SER A 113 -24.81 2.76 -8.67
CA SER A 113 -24.81 2.97 -7.22
C SER A 113 -25.05 1.62 -6.52
N GLN A 114 -23.99 0.89 -6.22
CA GLN A 114 -24.05 -0.38 -5.52
C GLN A 114 -23.66 -0.16 -4.07
N THR A 115 -24.53 -0.58 -3.16
CA THR A 115 -24.17 -0.71 -1.75
C THR A 115 -23.46 -2.04 -1.59
N TYR A 116 -22.20 -2.00 -1.18
CA TYR A 116 -21.46 -3.22 -0.86
C TYR A 116 -21.64 -3.52 0.62
N GLU A 117 -22.23 -4.68 0.90
CA GLU A 117 -22.39 -5.21 2.24
C GLU A 117 -21.31 -6.25 2.51
N ARG A 118 -20.66 -6.13 3.67
CA ARG A 118 -19.67 -7.11 4.12
C ARG A 118 -19.80 -7.35 5.60
N GLN A 119 -20.08 -8.59 5.96
CA GLN A 119 -20.05 -9.05 7.34
C GLN A 119 -18.65 -9.57 7.70
N ARG A 120 -18.17 -9.22 8.90
CA ARG A 120 -16.91 -9.73 9.46
C ARG A 120 -17.09 -10.08 10.93
N THR A 121 -16.45 -11.17 11.36
CA THR A 121 -16.37 -11.56 12.77
C THR A 121 -15.04 -11.10 13.33
N ILE A 122 -15.09 -10.35 14.43
CA ILE A 122 -13.93 -9.86 15.17
C ILE A 122 -13.71 -10.82 16.33
N HIS A 123 -12.47 -11.26 16.48
CA HIS A 123 -12.00 -12.06 17.60
C HIS A 123 -11.19 -11.15 18.51
N CYS A 124 -11.67 -10.92 19.72
CA CYS A 124 -10.92 -10.20 20.74
C CYS A 124 -10.24 -11.23 21.64
N GLN A 125 -8.93 -11.09 21.79
CA GLN A 125 -8.14 -11.86 22.76
C GLN A 125 -7.57 -10.92 23.80
N LYS A 126 -7.43 -11.43 25.03
CA LYS A 126 -6.79 -10.70 26.13
C LYS A 126 -5.34 -10.33 25.77
N GLN A 127 -4.99 -9.06 25.96
CA GLN A 127 -3.63 -8.55 25.79
C GLN A 127 -2.84 -8.61 27.09
#